data_AF-A0A6G8AMF7-F1
#
_entry.id   AF-A0A6G8AMF7-F1
#
_cell.length_a   1.000
_cell.length_b   1.000
_cell.length_c   1.000
_cell.angle_alpha   90.00
_cell.angle_beta   90.00
_cell.angle_gamma   90.00
#
_symmetry.space_group_name_H-M   'P 1'
#
loop_
_entity.id
_entity.type
_entity.pdbx_description
1 polymer ?
#
loop_
_entity_poly.entity_id
_entity_poly.type
_entity_poly.pdbx_seq_one_letter_code
_entity_poly.pdbx_strand_id
1 'polypeptide(L)'
;MQCDQKIMNRLKRAEGQMRGIQKMMSEGQSCGDMMVQLAAVRASVDKIMGVMAAENLKHQLENPDADPDRQAEQLAKAMRLIEKK
;
A
#
# COMPACT_ATOMS: atom_id res chain seq x y z
N MET A 1 -0.73 13.62 -9.85
CA MET A 1 -1.19 12.22 -9.67
C MET A 1 -2.52 12.18 -8.91
N GLN A 2 -3.53 11.52 -9.48
CA GLN A 2 -4.80 11.22 -8.81
C GLN A 2 -4.86 9.70 -8.61
N CYS A 3 -5.00 9.21 -7.38
CA CYS A 3 -5.03 7.77 -7.13
C CYS A 3 -6.33 7.17 -7.67
N ASP A 4 -6.23 6.11 -8.49
CA ASP A 4 -7.37 5.43 -9.13
C ASP A 4 -8.39 4.93 -8.08
N GLN A 5 -9.67 4.94 -8.42
CA GLN A 5 -10.76 4.27 -7.70
C GLN A 5 -10.43 2.81 -7.34
N LYS A 6 -9.58 2.13 -8.12
CA LYS A 6 -9.05 0.79 -7.78
C LYS A 6 -8.24 0.78 -6.49
N ILE A 7 -7.42 1.80 -6.21
CA ILE A 7 -6.68 1.94 -4.95
C ILE A 7 -7.65 2.17 -3.81
N MET A 8 -8.65 3.03 -4.00
CA MET A 8 -9.72 3.26 -3.01
C MET A 8 -10.44 1.95 -2.64
N ASN A 9 -10.78 1.12 -3.63
CA ASN A 9 -11.43 -0.17 -3.39
C ASN A 9 -10.51 -1.16 -2.64
N ARG A 10 -9.19 -1.08 -2.82
CA ARG A 10 -8.23 -1.90 -2.06
C ARG A 10 -8.14 -1.41 -0.60
N LEU A 11 -8.10 -0.10 -0.38
CA LEU A 11 -8.11 0.50 0.96
C LEU A 11 -9.36 0.10 1.74
N LYS A 12 -10.55 0.19 1.13
CA LYS A 12 -11.81 -0.26 1.75
C LYS A 12 -11.79 -1.74 2.15
N ARG A 13 -11.13 -2.60 1.36
CA ARG A 13 -10.96 -4.02 1.72
C ARG A 13 -10.05 -4.18 2.92
N ALA A 14 -8.90 -3.49 2.96
CA ALA A 14 -7.99 -3.53 4.11
C ALA A 14 -8.68 -3.00 5.39
N GLU A 15 -9.50 -1.95 5.28
CA GLU A 15 -10.33 -1.45 6.37
C GLU A 15 -11.32 -2.51 6.87
N GLY A 16 -12.01 -3.21 5.97
CA GLY A 16 -12.91 -4.30 6.32
C GLY A 16 -12.21 -5.46 7.05
N GLN A 17 -10.99 -5.81 6.63
CA GLN A 17 -10.17 -6.81 7.31
C GLN A 17 -9.83 -6.37 8.76
N MET A 18 -9.45 -5.10 8.95
CA MET A 18 -9.20 -4.55 10.28
C MET A 18 -10.43 -4.57 11.18
N ARG A 19 -11.61 -4.23 10.65
CA ARG A 19 -12.89 -4.36 11.39
C ARG A 19 -13.18 -5.81 11.76
N GLY A 20 -12.87 -6.76 10.87
CA GLY A 20 -12.95 -8.19 11.14
C GLY A 20 -12.10 -8.60 12.35
N ILE A 21 -10.85 -8.15 12.41
CA ILE A 21 -9.93 -8.45 13.52
C ILE A 21 -10.44 -7.87 14.85
N GLN A 22 -10.98 -6.64 14.84
CA GLN A 22 -11.60 -6.05 16.03
C GLN A 22 -12.78 -6.90 16.52
N LYS A 23 -13.59 -7.43 15.61
CA LYS A 23 -14.68 -8.35 15.95
C LYS A 23 -14.14 -9.66 16.56
N MET A 24 -13.13 -10.27 15.95
CA MET A 24 -12.47 -11.48 16.49
C MET A 24 -11.99 -11.27 17.93
N MET A 25 -11.40 -10.10 18.20
CA MET A 25 -10.95 -9.71 19.53
C MET A 25 -12.12 -9.61 20.52
N SER A 26 -13.22 -8.95 20.11
CA SER A 26 -14.42 -8.81 20.96
C SER A 26 -15.12 -10.16 21.24
N GLU A 27 -14.99 -11.12 20.33
CA GLU A 27 -15.53 -12.47 20.46
C GLU A 27 -14.59 -13.43 21.21
N GLY A 28 -13.43 -12.94 21.67
CA GLY A 28 -12.48 -13.73 22.46
C GLY A 28 -11.71 -14.78 21.66
N GLN A 29 -11.53 -14.58 20.34
CA GLN A 29 -10.71 -15.47 19.53
C GLN A 29 -9.23 -15.44 19.90
N SER A 30 -8.49 -16.47 19.48
CA SER A 30 -7.09 -16.63 19.87
C SER A 30 -6.18 -15.55 19.28
N CYS A 31 -5.14 -15.18 20.02
CA CYS A 31 -4.10 -14.28 19.51
C CYS A 31 -3.39 -14.85 18.27
N GLY A 32 -3.26 -16.18 18.17
CA GLY A 32 -2.69 -16.86 17.01
C GLY A 32 -3.48 -16.59 15.74
N ASP A 33 -4.80 -16.76 15.78
CA ASP A 33 -5.68 -16.53 14.64
C ASP A 33 -5.69 -15.05 14.24
N MET A 34 -5.71 -14.15 15.22
CA MET A 34 -5.62 -12.70 14.97
C MET A 34 -4.27 -12.31 14.33
N MET A 35 -3.15 -12.91 14.74
CA MET A 35 -1.84 -12.67 14.11
C MET A 35 -1.83 -13.08 12.64
N VAL A 36 -2.47 -14.19 12.28
CA VAL A 36 -2.62 -14.61 10.88
C VAL A 36 -3.42 -13.58 10.08
N GLN A 37 -4.51 -13.05 10.63
CA GLN A 37 -5.30 -12.01 9.96
C GLN A 37 -4.55 -10.68 9.85
N LEU A 38 -3.80 -10.28 10.87
CA LEU A 38 -2.94 -9.09 10.82
C LEU A 38 -1.86 -9.24 9.74
N ALA A 39 -1.28 -10.42 9.58
CA ALA A 39 -0.35 -10.70 8.49
C ALA A 39 -1.01 -10.55 7.10
N ALA A 40 -2.28 -10.97 6.97
CA ALA A 40 -3.06 -10.76 5.75
C ALA A 40 -3.34 -9.27 5.47
N VAL A 41 -3.62 -8.47 6.52
CA VAL A 41 -3.74 -7.01 6.39
C VAL A 41 -2.43 -6.40 5.93
N ARG A 42 -1.30 -6.78 6.54
CA ARG A 42 0.04 -6.30 6.14
C ARG A 42 0.28 -6.56 4.65
N ALA A 43 0.07 -7.79 4.19
CA ALA A 43 0.23 -8.14 2.78
C ALA A 43 -0.71 -7.35 1.84
N SER A 44 -1.94 -7.06 2.30
CA SER A 44 -2.91 -6.23 1.57
C SER A 44 -2.39 -4.79 1.40
N VAL A 45 -1.87 -4.21 2.49
CA VAL A 45 -1.29 -2.85 2.51
C VAL A 45 -0.03 -2.78 1.67
N ASP A 46 0.88 -3.76 1.77
CA ASP A 46 2.09 -3.82 0.94
C ASP A 46 1.76 -3.83 -0.55
N LYS A 47 0.72 -4.57 -0.94
CA LYS A 47 0.24 -4.58 -2.33
C LYS A 47 -0.34 -3.23 -2.76
N ILE A 48 -1.01 -2.51 -1.87
CA ILE A 48 -1.51 -1.15 -2.16
C ILE A 48 -0.33 -0.19 -2.37
N MET A 49 0.64 -0.21 -1.46
CA MET A 49 1.84 0.62 -1.56
C MET A 49 2.60 0.36 -2.86
N GLY A 50 2.79 -0.91 -3.25
CA GLY A 50 3.45 -1.26 -4.51
C GLY A 50 2.72 -0.74 -5.75
N VAL A 51 1.38 -0.80 -5.77
CA VAL A 51 0.58 -0.23 -6.87
C VAL A 51 0.72 1.30 -6.92
N MET A 52 0.63 1.97 -5.78
CA MET A 52 0.78 3.43 -5.71
C MET A 52 2.18 3.88 -6.13
N ALA A 53 3.22 3.17 -5.72
CA ALA A 53 4.60 3.46 -6.11
C ALA A 53 4.80 3.28 -7.62
N ALA A 54 4.24 2.22 -8.21
CA ALA A 54 4.30 2.00 -9.66
C ALA A 54 3.53 3.07 -10.45
N GLU A 55 2.35 3.50 -9.98
CA GLU A 55 1.60 4.60 -10.60
C GLU A 55 2.35 5.93 -10.50
N ASN A 56 2.98 6.22 -9.36
CA ASN A 56 3.82 7.40 -9.20
C ASN A 56 5.02 7.37 -10.16
N LEU A 57 5.72 6.24 -10.25
CA LEU A 57 6.83 6.05 -11.17
C LEU A 57 6.40 6.29 -12.62
N LYS A 58 5.27 5.69 -13.03
CA LYS A 58 4.70 5.90 -14.36
C LYS A 58 4.42 7.38 -14.62
N HIS A 59 3.77 8.07 -13.68
CA HIS A 59 3.44 9.49 -13.81
C HIS A 59 4.69 10.36 -13.98
N GLN A 60 5.76 10.07 -13.24
CA GLN A 60 7.04 10.79 -13.36
C GLN A 60 7.74 10.55 -14.70
N LEU A 61 7.62 9.36 -15.28
CA LEU A 61 8.16 9.06 -16.62
C LEU A 61 7.36 9.79 -17.72
N GLU A 62 6.03 9.88 -17.55
CA GLU A 62 5.15 10.60 -18.50
C GLU A 62 5.25 12.13 -18.34
N ASN A 63 5.64 12.62 -17.16
CA ASN A 63 5.73 14.04 -16.82
C ASN A 63 7.07 14.31 -16.13
N PRO A 64 8.19 14.34 -16.87
CA PRO A 64 9.51 14.55 -16.30
C PRO A 64 9.63 15.96 -15.70
N ASP A 65 10.27 16.05 -14.54
CA ASP A 65 10.65 17.33 -13.93
C ASP A 65 11.68 18.06 -14.83
N ALA A 66 11.66 19.39 -14.78
CA ALA A 66 12.62 20.22 -15.52
C ALA A 66 14.03 20.13 -14.92
N ASP A 67 14.12 19.79 -13.63
CA ASP A 67 15.36 19.55 -12.90
C ASP A 67 15.69 18.04 -12.88
N PRO A 68 16.77 17.60 -13.56
CA PRO A 68 17.18 16.20 -13.58
C PRO A 68 17.53 15.61 -12.21
N ASP A 69 18.11 16.41 -11.31
CA ASP A 69 18.50 15.93 -9.97
C ASP A 69 17.26 15.68 -9.12
N ARG A 70 16.29 16.60 -9.21
CA ARG A 70 14.99 16.45 -8.54
C ARG A 70 14.19 15.27 -9.09
N GLN A 71 14.23 15.05 -10.40
CA GLN A 71 13.61 13.90 -11.04
C GLN A 71 14.22 12.59 -10.51
N ALA A 72 15.56 12.51 -10.47
CA ALA A 72 16.28 11.33 -9.98
C ALA A 72 15.96 11.01 -8.51
N GLU A 73 15.89 12.03 -7.65
CA GLU A 73 15.56 11.86 -6.23
C GLU A 73 14.14 11.27 -6.04
N GLN A 74 13.17 11.83 -6.76
CA GLN A 74 11.78 11.37 -6.67
C GLN A 74 11.62 9.93 -7.19
N LEU A 75 12.29 9.58 -8.29
CA LEU A 75 12.30 8.22 -8.83
C LEU A 75 12.93 7.23 -7.83
N ALA A 76 14.07 7.59 -7.24
CA ALA A 76 14.73 6.77 -6.22
C ALA A 76 13.83 6.53 -5.00
N LYS A 77 13.07 7.55 -4.57
CA LYS A 77 12.10 7.42 -3.48
C LYS A 77 10.99 6.42 -3.81
N ALA A 78 10.45 6.46 -5.02
CA ALA A 78 9.43 5.51 -5.47
C ALA A 78 9.97 4.07 -5.54
N MET A 79 11.20 3.88 -6.04
CA MET A 79 11.85 2.57 -6.15
C MET A 79 12.08 1.91 -4.77
N ARG A 80 12.53 2.68 -3.77
CA ARG A 80 12.74 2.18 -2.40
C ARG A 80 11.48 1.60 -1.75
N LEU A 81 10.30 2.08 -2.14
CA LEU A 81 9.02 1.57 -1.63
C LEU A 81 8.65 0.20 -2.24
N ILE A 82 9.23 -0.15 -3.39
CA ILE A 82 8.99 -1.41 -4.10
C ILE A 82 10.03 -2.48 -3.71
N GLU A 83 11.27 -2.08 -3.42
CA GLU A 83 12.37 -2.98 -3.04
C GLU A 83 12.18 -3.69 -1.69
N LYS A 84 11.38 -3.14 -0.77
CA LYS A 84 11.16 -3.70 0.58
C LYS A 84 10.24 -4.94 0.61
N LYS A 85 10.39 -5.86 -0.33
CA LYS A 85 9.77 -7.19 -0.27
C LYS A 85 10.67 -8.21 0.41
#